data_AF-A0AA50U743-F1
#
_entry.id   AF-A0AA50U743-F1
#
_cell.length_a   1.000
_cell.length_b   1.000
_cell.length_c   1.000
_cell.angle_alpha   90.00
_cell.angle_beta   90.00
_cell.angle_gamma   90.00
#
_symmetry.space_group_name_H-M   'P 1'
#
loop_
_entity.id
_entity.type
_entity.pdbx_description
1 polymer ?
#
loop_
_entity_poly.entity_id
_entity_poly.type
_entity_poly.pdbx_seq_one_letter_code
_entity_poly.pdbx_strand_id
1 'polypeptide(L)' 'TQFVDGEVVLTTHRILWGKPGDIPKGLTCLSLHFCYVFCIEEEIGGVFRLGGPKRIIL' A
#
# COMPACT_ATOMS: atom_id res chain seq x y z
N THR A 1 6.92 4.54 -9.00
CA THR A 1 6.96 5.79 -8.21
C THR A 1 8.28 5.83 -7.46
N GLN A 2 8.60 6.89 -6.70
CA GLN A 2 9.77 6.90 -5.80
C GLN A 2 9.47 6.31 -4.41
N PHE A 3 8.28 5.74 -4.21
CA PHE A 3 7.80 5.17 -2.95
C PHE A 3 7.94 3.64 -3.00
N VAL A 4 9.08 3.15 -2.52
CA VAL A 4 9.44 1.72 -2.48
C VAL A 4 10.00 1.37 -1.11
N ASP A 5 10.01 0.08 -0.76
CA ASP A 5 10.59 -0.45 0.49
C ASP A 5 10.12 0.24 1.77
N GLY A 6 8.85 0.65 1.79
CA GLY A 6 8.21 1.31 2.94
C GLY A 6 7.32 0.37 3.77
N GLU A 7 6.87 0.89 4.92
CA GLU A 7 5.88 0.23 5.78
C GLU A 7 4.48 0.70 5.43
N VAL A 8 3.53 -0.24 5.42
CA VAL A 8 2.11 0.03 5.24
C VAL A 8 1.38 -0.24 6.54
N VAL A 9 0.62 0.74 7.02
CA VAL A 9 -0.26 0.58 8.18
C VAL A 9 -1.71 0.68 7.72
N LEU A 10 -2.46 -0.37 8.00
CA LEU A 10 -3.90 -0.42 7.80
C LEU A 10 -4.60 0.07 9.07
N THR A 11 -5.45 1.08 8.93
CA THR A 11 -6.33 1.54 10.00
C THR A 11 -7.79 1.33 9.60
N THR A 12 -8.74 1.69 10.46
CA THR A 12 -10.18 1.59 10.13
C THR A 12 -10.62 2.53 9.00
N HIS A 13 -9.91 3.64 8.76
CA HIS A 13 -10.37 4.68 7.82
C HIS A 13 -9.35 5.02 6.73
N ARG A 14 -8.10 4.57 6.88
CA ARG A 14 -6.97 4.97 6.03
C ARG A 14 -5.97 3.85 5.84
N ILE A 15 -5.29 3.90 4.70
CA ILE A 15 -3.99 3.27 4.49
C ILE A 15 -2.92 4.34 4.65
N LEU A 16 -1.92 4.06 5.48
CA LEU A 16 -0.74 4.89 5.63
C LEU A 16 0.45 4.18 4.99
N TRP A 17 1.31 4.94 4.31
CA TRP A 17 2.61 4.47 3.83
C TRP A 17 3.71 5.40 4.30
N GLY A 18 4.81 4.88 4.81
CA GLY A 18 5.97 5.68 5.23
C GLY A 18 7.27 4.90 5.05
N LYS A 19 8.41 5.56 5.20
CA LYS A 19 9.68 4.82 5.29
C LYS A 19 9.67 3.96 6.57
N PRO A 20 10.44 2.86 6.61
CA PRO A 20 10.45 1.98 7.77
C PRO A 20 10.77 2.73 9.07
N GLY A 21 9.88 2.63 10.05
CA GLY A 21 10.01 3.29 11.35
C GLY A 21 9.60 4.77 11.40
N ASP A 22 9.16 5.39 10.29
CA ASP A 22 8.72 6.79 10.28
C ASP A 22 7.33 6.95 10.93
N ILE A 23 6.38 6.08 10.60
CA ILE A 23 5.01 6.10 11.14
C ILE A 23 4.99 6.02 12.67
N PRO A 24 5.64 5.04 13.34
CA PRO A 24 5.63 4.95 14.80
C PRO A 24 6.35 6.12 15.49
N LYS A 25 7.24 6.83 14.78
CA LYS A 25 7.93 8.03 15.28
C LYS A 25 7.16 9.33 15.02
N GLY A 26 6.00 9.27 14.37
CA GLY A 26 5.21 10.44 13.99
C GLY A 26 5.88 11.29 12.90
N LEU A 27 6.75 10.70 12.09
CA LEU A 27 7.37 11.36 10.95
C LEU A 27 6.46 11.33 9.71
N THR A 28 6.92 11.94 8.62
CA THR A 28 6.15 12.08 7.38
C THR A 28 5.70 10.73 6.81
N CYS A 29 4.41 10.63 6.51
CA CYS A 29 3.82 9.49 5.80
C CYS A 29 2.81 9.97 4.74
N LEU A 30 2.57 9.13 3.74
CA LEU A 30 1.43 9.25 2.84
C LEU A 30 0.20 8.66 3.53
N SER A 31 -0.96 9.27 3.29
CA SER A 31 -2.23 8.85 3.89
C SER A 31 -3.33 8.84 2.84
N LEU A 32 -3.85 7.65 2.52
CA LEU A 32 -5.00 7.45 1.65
C LEU A 32 -6.24 7.16 2.50
N HIS A 33 -7.26 8.01 2.40
CA HIS A 33 -8.52 7.81 3.11
C HIS A 33 -9.46 6.91 2.29
N PHE A 34 -10.11 5.93 2.94
CA PHE A 34 -10.96 4.96 2.25
C PHE A 34 -12.22 5.54 1.62
N CYS A 35 -12.67 6.72 2.06
CA CYS A 35 -13.78 7.39 1.40
C CYS A 35 -13.49 7.76 -0.07
N TYR A 36 -12.22 7.78 -0.48
CA TYR A 36 -11.79 8.02 -1.86
C TYR A 36 -11.53 6.73 -2.66
N VAL A 37 -11.62 5.57 -2.01
CA VAL A 37 -11.38 4.26 -2.64
C VAL A 37 -12.72 3.66 -3.04
N PHE A 38 -12.93 3.51 -4.34
CA PHE A 38 -14.18 2.96 -4.88
C PHE A 38 -14.13 1.43 -5.05
N CYS A 39 -12.96 0.88 -5.38
CA CYS A 39 -12.77 -0.54 -5.64
C CYS A 39 -11.44 -1.00 -5.05
N ILE A 40 -11.31 -2.30 -4.78
CA ILE A 40 -10.04 -2.95 -4.40
C ILE A 40 -9.93 -4.23 -5.22
N GLU A 41 -8.82 -4.39 -5.94
CA GLU A 41 -8.57 -5.53 -6.81
C GLU A 41 -7.21 -6.17 -6.50
N GLU A 42 -7.12 -7.49 -6.69
CA GLU A 42 -5.84 -8.21 -6.65
C GLU A 42 -5.30 -8.36 -8.07
N GLU A 43 -4.12 -7.80 -8.31
CA GLU A 43 -3.34 -8.04 -9.53
C GLU A 43 -2.32 -9.16 -9.24
N ILE A 44 -2.41 -10.27 -9.96
CA ILE A 44 -1.42 -11.35 -9.92
C ILE A 44 -0.45 -11.12 -11.08
N GLY A 45 0.77 -10.69 -10.76
CA GLY A 45 1.83 -10.56 -11.76
C GLY A 45 2.33 -11.91 -12.28
N GLY A 46 2.91 -11.91 -13.49
CA GLY A 46 3.63 -13.05 -14.06
C GLY A 46 3.05 -13.60 -15.37
N VAL A 47 3.93 -14.11 -16.23
CA VAL A 47 3.54 -14.79 -17.48
C VAL A 47 2.82 -16.10 -17.10
N PHE A 48 1.60 -16.31 -17.63
CA PHE A 48 0.74 -17.47 -17.32
C PHE A 48 0.36 -17.66 -15.84
N ARG A 49 0.32 -16.59 -15.02
CA ARG A 49 0.00 -16.65 -13.57
C ARG A 49 0.92 -17.58 -12.76
N LEU A 50 2.09 -17.92 -13.27
CA LEU A 50 3.10 -18.72 -12.58
C LEU A 50 4.12 -17.80 -11.89
N GLY A 51 3.91 -17.54 -10.60
CA GLY A 51 4.99 -17.13 -9.68
C GLY A 51 5.37 -15.65 -9.60
N GLY A 52 4.57 -14.72 -10.14
CA GLY A 52 4.84 -13.28 -9.96
C GLY A 52 4.26 -12.71 -8.65
N PRO A 53 4.70 -11.50 -8.25
CA PRO A 53 4.23 -10.85 -7.04
C PRO A 53 2.74 -10.53 -7.15
N LYS A 54 2.02 -10.78 -6.07
CA LYS A 54 0.63 -10.33 -5.89
C LYS A 54 0.63 -8.88 -5.43
N ARG A 55 -0.27 -8.08 -6.00
CA ARG A 55 -0.39 -6.64 -5.72
C ARG A 55 -1.84 -6.31 -5.44
N ILE A 56 -2.05 -5.31 -4.59
CA ILE A 56 -3.37 -4.73 -4.34
C ILE A 56 -3.46 -3.43 -5.12
N ILE A 57 -4.53 -3.28 -5.91
CA ILE A 57 -4.89 -2.07 -6.63
C ILE A 57 -6.10 -1.46 -5.90
N LEU A 58 -6.07 -0.14 -5.69
CA LEU A 58 -7.06 0.64 -4.93
C LEU A 58 -7.58 1.79 -5.81
#